data_AF-A0A6G4VEA1-F1
#
_entry.id   AF-A0A6G4VEA1-F1
#
_cell.length_a   1.000
_cell.length_b   1.000
_cell.length_c   1.000
_cell.angle_alpha   90.00
_cell.angle_beta   90.00
_cell.angle_gamma   90.00
#
_symmetry.space_group_name_H-M   'P 1'
#
loop_
_entity.id
_entity.type
_entity.pdbx_description
1 polymer ?
#
loop_
_entity_poly.entity_id
_entity_poly.type
_entity_poly.pdbx_seq_one_letter_code
_entity_poly.pdbx_strand_id
1 'polypeptide(L)'
;MRAGHSRVARVHRTTTTATLLVTVAVSAVSGCVTVQHPPSPGVPAPPGKPSASHADVRAEPHIVQAPAREALEHVGPPHRPAPP
;
A
#
# COMPACT_ATOMS: atom_id res chain seq x y z
N MET A 1 -39.24 18.47 -2.34
CA MET A 1 -37.86 18.14 -2.80
C MET A 1 -36.85 17.76 -1.68
N ARG A 2 -37.28 17.50 -0.43
CA ARG A 2 -36.37 17.15 0.69
C ARG A 2 -36.02 15.65 0.76
N ALA A 3 -36.92 14.77 0.31
CA ALA A 3 -36.73 13.31 0.31
C ALA A 3 -35.68 12.80 -0.70
N GLY A 4 -35.50 13.50 -1.82
CA GLY A 4 -34.49 13.17 -2.83
C GLY A 4 -33.06 13.38 -2.29
N HIS A 5 -32.83 14.50 -1.61
CA HIS A 5 -31.55 14.79 -0.95
C HIS A 5 -31.23 13.79 0.16
N SER A 6 -32.22 13.32 0.94
CA SER A 6 -32.00 12.29 1.96
C SER A 6 -31.66 10.91 1.37
N ARG A 7 -32.25 10.55 0.22
CA ARG A 7 -31.90 9.31 -0.49
C ARG A 7 -30.51 9.41 -1.11
N VAL A 8 -30.18 10.53 -1.76
CA VAL A 8 -28.86 10.78 -2.33
C VAL A 8 -27.78 10.81 -1.24
N ALA A 9 -28.03 11.47 -0.10
CA ALA A 9 -27.09 11.47 1.03
C ALA A 9 -26.90 10.08 1.63
N ARG A 10 -27.95 9.25 1.70
CA ARG A 10 -27.86 7.85 2.14
C ARG A 10 -27.04 7.02 1.14
N VAL A 11 -27.34 7.12 -0.15
CA VAL A 11 -26.62 6.40 -1.22
C VAL A 11 -25.16 6.84 -1.23
N HIS A 12 -24.88 8.14 -1.13
CA HIS A 12 -23.52 8.67 -1.04
C HIS A 12 -22.79 8.12 0.19
N ARG A 13 -23.42 8.11 1.37
CA ARG A 13 -22.82 7.54 2.59
C ARG A 13 -22.50 6.05 2.41
N THR A 14 -23.41 5.28 1.83
CA THR A 14 -23.20 3.84 1.60
C THR A 14 -22.13 3.59 0.53
N THR A 15 -22.11 4.36 -0.55
CA THR A 15 -21.12 4.24 -1.62
C THR A 15 -19.74 4.64 -1.11
N THR A 16 -19.60 5.74 -0.36
CA THR A 16 -18.32 6.11 0.26
C THR A 16 -17.82 5.03 1.20
N THR A 17 -18.70 4.47 2.06
CA THR A 17 -18.30 3.40 2.98
C THR A 17 -17.89 2.13 2.22
N ALA A 18 -18.65 1.75 1.19
CA ALA A 18 -18.33 0.61 0.35
C ALA A 18 -16.97 0.79 -0.36
N THR A 19 -16.73 1.97 -0.95
CA THR A 19 -15.44 2.31 -1.57
C THR A 19 -14.31 2.24 -0.57
N LEU A 20 -14.47 2.80 0.63
CA LEU A 20 -13.44 2.74 1.67
C LEU A 20 -13.11 1.29 2.07
N LEU A 21 -14.13 0.45 2.27
CA LEU A 21 -13.92 -0.96 2.61
C LEU A 21 -13.23 -1.74 1.49
N VAL A 22 -13.60 -1.50 0.23
CA VAL A 22 -12.93 -2.09 -0.94
C VAL A 22 -11.47 -1.67 -0.98
N THR A 23 -11.17 -0.38 -0.80
CA THR A 23 -9.79 0.11 -0.75
C THR A 23 -9.00 -0.57 0.37
N VAL A 24 -9.56 -0.69 1.58
CA VAL A 24 -8.91 -1.37 2.71
C VAL A 24 -8.64 -2.84 2.41
N ALA A 25 -9.61 -3.55 1.80
CA ALA A 25 -9.44 -4.94 1.42
C ALA A 25 -8.36 -5.12 0.34
N VAL A 26 -8.33 -4.26 -0.68
CA VAL A 26 -7.29 -4.26 -1.72
C VAL A 26 -5.92 -3.98 -1.09
N SER A 27 -5.83 -3.01 -0.19
CA SER A 27 -4.62 -2.74 0.57
C SER A 27 -4.19 -3.95 1.41
N ALA A 28 -5.12 -4.66 2.04
CA ALA A 28 -4.81 -5.87 2.80
C ALA A 28 -4.29 -7.01 1.92
N VAL A 29 -4.90 -7.24 0.75
CA VAL A 29 -4.45 -8.26 -0.22
C VAL A 29 -3.09 -7.90 -0.82
N SER A 30 -2.84 -6.61 -1.06
CA SER A 30 -1.56 -6.12 -1.57
C SER A 30 -0.48 -5.91 -0.48
N GLY A 31 -0.80 -6.17 0.79
CA GLY A 31 0.15 -6.08 1.91
C GLY A 31 0.29 -4.68 2.54
N CYS A 32 -0.43 -3.67 2.08
CA CYS A 32 -0.47 -2.32 2.64
C CYS A 32 -1.51 -2.17 3.78
N VAL A 33 -1.44 -2.98 4.83
CA VAL A 33 -2.22 -2.72 6.07
C VAL A 33 -1.43 -1.74 6.94
N THR A 34 -2.04 -0.61 7.30
CA THR A 34 -1.50 0.25 8.36
C THR A 34 -1.70 -0.46 9.70
N VAL A 35 -0.63 -0.95 10.31
CA VAL A 35 -0.69 -1.45 11.69
C VAL A 35 -0.87 -0.23 12.60
N GLN A 36 -2.12 0.06 12.99
CA GLN A 36 -2.38 0.93 14.12
C GLN A 36 -1.86 0.20 15.37
N HIS A 37 -0.65 0.54 15.82
CA HIS A 37 -0.12 0.05 17.09
C HIS A 37 -0.94 0.71 18.20
N PRO A 38 -1.80 -0.02 18.94
CA PRO A 38 -2.51 0.57 20.05
C PRO A 38 -1.48 1.10 21.06
N PRO A 39 -1.62 2.34 21.57
CA PRO A 39 -0.69 2.84 22.57
C PRO A 39 -0.66 1.86 23.76
N SER A 40 0.53 1.37 24.09
CA SER A 40 0.72 0.48 25.24
C SER A 40 0.11 1.13 26.49
N PRO A 41 -0.80 0.44 27.22
CA PRO A 41 -1.41 0.98 28.43
C PRO A 41 -0.37 0.99 29.55
N GLY A 42 0.45 2.04 29.62
CA GLY A 42 1.40 2.15 30.74
C GLY A 42 2.36 3.33 30.76
N VAL A 43 2.56 4.08 29.68
CA VAL A 43 3.56 5.17 29.69
C VAL A 43 2.98 6.46 29.12
N PRO A 44 2.84 7.54 29.92
CA PRO A 44 2.56 8.86 29.39
C PRO A 44 3.71 9.28 28.47
N ALA A 45 3.41 9.51 27.19
CA ALA A 45 4.40 10.07 26.28
C ALA A 45 4.73 11.52 26.73
N PRO A 46 5.99 11.89 26.96
CA PRO A 46 6.35 13.28 27.15
C PRO A 46 5.98 14.09 25.89
N PRO A 47 5.74 15.42 25.97
CA PRO A 47 5.59 16.26 24.78
C PRO A 47 6.93 16.33 24.04
N GLY A 48 7.20 15.28 23.28
CA GLY A 48 8.35 15.11 22.42
C GLY A 48 7.93 15.38 20.98
N LYS A 49 8.73 16.20 20.31
CA LYS A 49 8.69 16.54 18.88
C LYS A 49 8.31 15.30 18.06
N PRO A 50 7.51 15.42 16.97
CA PRO A 50 7.17 14.28 16.13
C PRO A 50 8.46 13.54 15.79
N SER A 51 8.54 12.29 16.21
CA SER A 51 9.63 11.41 15.83
C SER A 51 9.55 11.35 14.31
N ALA A 52 10.48 12.04 13.62
CA ALA A 52 10.69 11.77 12.22
C ALA A 52 10.85 10.26 12.13
N SER A 53 10.04 9.61 11.30
CA SER A 53 10.20 8.19 11.03
C SER A 53 11.66 8.02 10.67
N HIS A 54 12.46 7.50 11.61
CA HIS A 54 13.82 7.11 11.33
C HIS A 54 13.61 5.88 10.47
N ALA A 55 13.46 6.12 9.17
CA ALA A 55 13.47 5.07 8.16
C ALA A 55 14.76 4.34 8.46
N ASP A 56 14.62 3.15 9.02
CA ASP A 56 15.70 2.39 9.59
C ASP A 56 16.77 2.23 8.50
N VAL A 57 17.84 3.01 8.58
CA VAL A 57 18.94 3.08 7.59
C VAL A 57 19.82 1.83 7.71
N ARG A 58 19.21 0.68 8.04
CA ARG A 58 19.90 -0.61 8.04
C ARG A 58 18.97 -1.83 7.96
N ALA A 59 17.82 -1.71 7.30
CA ALA A 59 17.27 -2.93 6.70
C ALA A 59 18.23 -3.34 5.58
N GLU A 60 19.09 -4.33 5.83
CA GLU A 60 19.88 -4.97 4.77
C GLU A 60 18.93 -5.23 3.59
N PRO A 61 19.21 -4.71 2.38
CA PRO A 61 18.32 -4.88 1.25
C PRO A 61 18.05 -6.37 1.06
N HIS A 62 16.81 -6.79 1.26
CA HIS A 62 16.44 -8.18 1.03
C HIS A 62 16.79 -8.50 -0.41
N ILE A 63 17.72 -9.43 -0.63
CA ILE A 63 18.10 -9.93 -1.95
C ILE A 63 16.94 -10.77 -2.46
N VAL A 64 15.90 -10.08 -2.91
CA VAL A 64 14.84 -10.66 -3.73
C VAL A 64 15.45 -10.95 -5.09
N GLN A 65 14.94 -11.97 -5.78
CA GLN A 65 15.29 -12.14 -7.19
C GLN A 65 15.01 -10.82 -7.89
N ALA A 66 16.07 -10.20 -8.43
CA ALA A 66 15.96 -8.87 -8.98
C ALA A 66 14.85 -8.90 -10.05
N PRO A 67 13.88 -7.96 -10.02
CA PRO A 67 12.87 -7.87 -11.08
C PRO A 67 13.48 -7.87 -12.49
N ALA A 68 14.71 -7.39 -12.63
CA ALA A 68 15.49 -7.47 -13.85
C ALA A 68 15.81 -8.91 -14.30
N ARG A 69 16.08 -9.85 -13.39
CA ARG A 69 16.39 -11.23 -13.72
C ARG A 69 15.16 -11.98 -14.26
N GLU A 70 13.99 -11.77 -13.68
CA GLU A 70 12.72 -12.31 -14.19
C GLU A 70 12.44 -11.76 -15.60
N ALA A 71 12.65 -10.47 -15.82
CA ALA A 71 12.49 -9.88 -17.14
C ALA A 71 13.48 -10.46 -18.17
N LEU A 72 14.72 -10.74 -17.77
CA LEU A 72 15.74 -11.33 -18.66
C LEU A 72 15.43 -12.79 -19.03
N GLU A 73 14.77 -13.55 -18.16
CA GLU A 73 14.31 -14.91 -18.49
C GLU A 73 13.19 -14.90 -19.54
N HIS A 74 12.44 -13.81 -19.63
CA HIS A 74 11.39 -13.62 -20.66
C HIS A 74 11.95 -13.10 -21.99
N VAL A 75 13.15 -12.54 -21.99
CA VAL A 75 13.82 -12.15 -23.23
C VAL A 75 14.45 -13.40 -23.84
N GLY A 76 13.96 -13.79 -25.02
CA GLY A 76 14.50 -14.90 -25.77
C GLY A 76 15.98 -14.71 -26.15
N PRO A 77 16.64 -15.74 -26.67
CA PRO A 77 18.04 -15.68 -27.05
C PRO A 77 18.32 -14.49 -27.98
N PRO A 78 19.48 -13.82 -27.85
CA PRO A 78 19.81 -12.70 -28.71
C PRO A 78 19.80 -13.14 -30.17
N HIS A 79 19.07 -12.40 -31.02
CA HIS A 79 19.08 -12.65 -32.45
C HIS A 79 20.46 -12.30 -33.01
N ARG A 80 21.16 -13.33 -33.50
CA ARG A 80 22.42 -13.15 -34.21
C ARG A 80 22.10 -12.74 -35.65
N PRO A 81 22.57 -11.57 -36.13
CA PRO A 81 22.43 -11.23 -37.53
C PRO A 81 23.21 -12.24 -38.39
N ALA A 82 22.63 -12.64 -39.52
CA ALA A 82 23.28 -13.52 -40.47
C ALA A 82 24.46 -12.77 -41.14
N PRO A 83 25.61 -13.44 -41.34
CA PRO A 83 26.71 -12.86 -42.09
C PRO A 83 26.30 -12.61 -43.55
N PRO A 84 26.91 -11.61 -44.22
CA PRO A 84 26.62 -11.29 -45.62
C PRO A 84 27.00 -12.42 -46.58
#